data_AF-A0A2N7CYK8-F1
#
_entry.id   AF-A0A2N7CYK8-F1
#
_cell.length_a   1.000
_cell.length_b   1.000
_cell.length_c   1.000
_cell.angle_alpha   90.00
_cell.angle_beta   90.00
_cell.angle_gamma   90.00
#
_symmetry.space_group_name_H-M   'P 1'
#
loop_
_entity.id
_entity.type
_entity.pdbx_description
1 polymer ?
#
loop_
_entity_poly.entity_id
_entity_poly.type
_entity_poly.pdbx_seq_one_letter_code
_entity_poly.pdbx_strand_id
1 'polypeptide(L)'
;MNKSRLYVGVVLVGIAAVLPFISVPLISMSPLSTAAKATAITIMVAGAPEVILLLAGVVMGKDNLSKLVKRLLSPVKSALDKLKQVLHTAMHSR
;
A
#
# COMPACT_ATOMS: atom_id res chain seq x y z
N MET A 1 6.58 -22.63 -3.46
CA MET A 1 6.14 -21.30 -2.96
C MET A 1 6.40 -21.25 -1.48
N ASN A 2 7.34 -20.42 -1.02
CA ASN A 2 7.59 -20.34 0.41
C ASN A 2 6.50 -19.46 1.06
N LYS A 3 5.47 -20.12 1.61
CA LYS A 3 4.29 -19.46 2.17
C LYS A 3 4.68 -18.49 3.29
N SER A 4 5.67 -18.83 4.11
CA SER A 4 6.15 -17.97 5.21
C SER A 4 6.61 -16.60 4.72
N ARG A 5 7.44 -16.55 3.67
CA ARG A 5 7.94 -15.30 3.07
C ARG A 5 6.82 -14.42 2.52
N LEU A 6 5.81 -15.04 1.91
CA LEU A 6 4.62 -14.32 1.44
C LEU A 6 3.85 -13.71 2.61
N TYR A 7 3.56 -14.49 3.65
CA TYR A 7 2.82 -13.99 4.82
C TYR A 7 3.57 -12.87 5.54
N VAL A 8 4.87 -13.03 5.79
CA VAL A 8 5.68 -11.99 6.43
C VAL A 8 5.64 -10.70 5.62
N GLY A 9 5.78 -10.79 4.29
CA GLY A 9 5.67 -9.60 3.45
C GLY A 9 4.28 -8.96 3.47
N VAL A 10 3.19 -9.74 3.52
CA VAL A 10 1.83 -9.19 3.61
C VAL A 10 1.65 -8.48 4.95
N VAL A 11 2.16 -9.05 6.03
CA VAL A 11 2.16 -8.41 7.35
C VAL A 11 2.94 -7.10 7.31
N LEU A 12 4.12 -7.07 6.70
CA LEU A 12 4.91 -5.85 6.55
C LEU A 12 4.17 -4.77 5.74
N VAL A 13 3.51 -5.14 4.64
CA VAL A 13 2.66 -4.22 3.87
C VAL A 13 1.52 -3.68 4.74
N GLY A 14 0.87 -4.55 5.54
CA GLY A 14 -0.17 -4.14 6.47
C GLY A 14 0.33 -3.17 7.54
N ILE A 15 1.51 -3.44 8.12
CA ILE A 15 2.17 -2.55 9.08
C ILE A 15 2.45 -1.19 8.43
N ALA A 16 3.06 -1.17 7.23
CA ALA A 16 3.35 0.07 6.51
C ALA A 16 2.09 0.92 6.27
N ALA A 17 0.97 0.28 5.91
CA ALA A 17 -0.29 0.96 5.66
C ALA A 17 -0.93 1.53 6.93
N VAL A 18 -0.80 0.84 8.06
CA VAL A 18 -1.43 1.24 9.34
C VAL A 18 -0.53 2.21 10.13
N LEU A 19 0.79 2.19 9.90
CA LEU A 19 1.76 2.97 10.66
C LEU A 19 1.43 4.47 10.74
N PRO A 20 1.07 5.19 9.67
CA PRO A 20 0.74 6.61 9.76
C PRO A 20 -0.49 6.88 10.63
N PHE A 21 -1.50 6.02 10.55
CA PHE A 21 -2.75 6.17 11.30
C PHE A 21 -2.57 6.04 12.81
N ILE A 22 -1.60 5.23 13.25
CA ILE A 22 -1.30 5.06 14.67
C ILE A 22 -0.28 6.10 15.15
N SER A 23 0.79 6.31 14.39
CA SER A 23 1.92 7.16 14.80
C SER A 23 1.59 8.65 14.82
N VAL A 24 0.78 9.16 13.88
CA VAL A 24 0.47 10.59 13.79
C VAL A 24 -0.30 11.11 15.00
N PRO A 25 -1.38 10.44 15.48
CA PRO A 25 -2.04 10.83 16.74
C PRO A 25 -1.10 10.80 17.94
N LEU A 26 -0.28 9.75 18.06
CA LEU A 26 0.67 9.61 19.19
C LEU A 26 1.70 10.73 19.21
N ILE A 27 2.28 11.08 18.05
CA ILE A 27 3.23 12.20 17.94
C ILE A 27 2.52 13.53 18.26
N SER A 28 1.28 13.69 17.82
CA SER A 28 0.51 14.93 18.05
C SER A 28 0.25 15.19 19.54
N MET A 29 0.03 14.13 20.32
CA MET A 29 -0.17 14.20 21.78
C MET A 29 1.13 14.36 22.58
N SER A 30 2.30 14.19 21.96
CA SER A 30 3.58 14.31 22.65
C SER A 30 3.90 15.76 23.10
N PRO A 31 4.70 15.97 24.15
CA PRO A 31 5.12 17.29 24.60
C PRO A 31 6.25 17.91 23.74
N LEU A 32 6.44 17.43 22.50
CA LEU A 32 7.48 17.92 21.60
C LEU A 32 7.16 19.32 21.06
N SER A 33 8.22 20.04 20.64
CA SER A 33 8.06 21.29 19.91
C SER A 33 7.35 21.07 18.57
N THR A 34 6.68 22.10 18.06
CA THR A 34 5.95 22.03 16.78
C THR A 34 6.85 21.58 15.62
N ALA A 35 8.10 22.08 15.59
CA ALA A 35 9.08 21.68 14.59
C ALA A 35 9.41 20.19 14.67
N ALA A 36 9.67 19.66 15.88
CA ALA A 36 9.97 18.25 16.08
C ALA A 36 8.78 17.35 15.73
N LYS A 37 7.55 17.76 16.06
CA LYS A 37 6.33 17.04 15.66
C LYS A 37 6.19 16.96 14.15
N ALA A 38 6.36 18.08 13.45
CA ALA A 38 6.26 18.12 12.00
C ALA A 38 7.27 17.18 11.35
N THR A 39 8.54 17.22 11.77
CA THR A 39 9.58 16.32 11.26
C THR A 39 9.24 14.84 11.52
N ALA A 40 8.82 14.50 12.73
CA ALA A 40 8.47 13.12 13.08
C ALA A 40 7.25 12.61 12.29
N ILE A 41 6.23 13.45 12.09
CA ILE A 41 5.07 13.13 11.26
C ILE A 41 5.49 12.91 9.81
N THR A 42 6.32 13.79 9.24
CA THR A 42 6.81 13.61 7.87
C THR A 42 7.54 12.28 7.69
N ILE A 43 8.40 11.92 8.62
CA ILE A 43 9.11 10.63 8.59
C ILE A 43 8.13 9.47 8.69
N MET A 44 7.12 9.54 9.57
CA MET A 44 6.17 8.44 9.77
C MET A 44 5.12 8.31 8.66
N VAL A 45 4.84 9.38 7.92
CA VAL A 45 3.87 9.39 6.82
C VAL A 45 4.51 9.07 5.46
N ALA A 46 5.72 9.56 5.20
CA ALA A 46 6.34 9.53 3.87
C ALA A 46 7.78 8.99 3.84
N GLY A 47 8.30 8.47 4.97
CA GLY A 47 9.61 7.82 5.01
C GLY A 47 9.52 6.35 5.45
N ALA A 48 8.97 6.13 6.65
CA ALA A 48 8.91 4.80 7.25
C ALA A 48 8.05 3.80 6.44
N PRO A 49 6.86 4.17 5.93
CA PRO A 49 6.05 3.25 5.12
C PRO A 49 6.80 2.75 3.88
N GLU A 50 7.49 3.64 3.17
CA GLU A 50 8.26 3.33 1.95
C GLU A 50 9.38 2.34 2.24
N VAL A 51 10.14 2.56 3.32
CA VAL A 51 11.20 1.65 3.74
C VAL A 51 10.64 0.27 4.09
N ILE A 52 9.52 0.21 4.83
CA ILE A 52 8.87 -1.05 5.20
C ILE A 52 8.33 -1.78 3.95
N LEU A 53 7.75 -1.05 2.99
CA LEU A 53 7.27 -1.62 1.73
C LEU A 53 8.41 -2.20 0.88
N LEU A 54 9.56 -1.52 0.83
CA LEU A 54 10.76 -2.05 0.18
C LEU A 54 11.24 -3.34 0.85
N LEU A 55 11.32 -3.37 2.18
CA LEU A 55 11.66 -4.56 2.95
C LEU A 55 10.65 -5.69 2.70
N ALA A 56 9.36 -5.39 2.64
CA ALA A 56 8.32 -6.36 2.31
C ALA A 56 8.54 -6.99 0.94
N GLY A 57 8.87 -6.18 -0.07
CA GLY A 57 9.20 -6.64 -1.42
C GLY A 57 10.43 -7.56 -1.45
N VAL A 58 11.49 -7.19 -0.72
CA VAL A 58 12.71 -8.00 -0.59
C VAL A 58 12.42 -9.35 0.09
N VAL A 59 11.68 -9.32 1.21
CA VAL A 59 11.31 -10.53 1.96
C VAL A 59 10.43 -11.45 1.12
N MET A 60 9.42 -10.92 0.43
CA MET A 60 8.56 -11.71 -0.46
C MET A 60 9.35 -12.36 -1.59
N GLY A 61 10.29 -11.62 -2.17
CA GLY A 61 10.99 -12.01 -3.40
C GLY A 61 10.12 -11.82 -4.66
N LYS A 62 10.77 -11.75 -5.82
CA LYS A 62 10.16 -11.39 -7.11
C LYS A 62 8.97 -12.29 -7.50
N ASP A 63 9.09 -13.60 -7.28
CA ASP A 63 8.06 -14.57 -7.68
C ASP A 63 6.76 -14.43 -6.88
N ASN A 64 6.87 -14.23 -5.57
CA ASN A 64 5.71 -14.06 -4.70
C ASN A 64 5.07 -12.70 -4.92
N LEU A 65 5.88 -11.65 -5.08
CA LEU A 65 5.40 -10.31 -5.38
C LEU A 65 4.65 -10.27 -6.72
N SER A 66 5.21 -10.86 -7.78
CA SER A 66 4.55 -10.92 -9.10
C SER A 66 3.19 -11.63 -9.02
N LYS A 67 3.09 -12.73 -8.27
CA LYS A 67 1.83 -13.46 -8.06
C LYS A 67 0.82 -12.64 -7.26
N LEU A 68 1.26 -11.96 -6.20
CA LEU A 68 0.41 -11.10 -5.39
C LEU A 68 -0.15 -9.95 -6.23
N VAL A 69 0.70 -9.25 -6.97
CA VAL A 69 0.31 -8.15 -7.86
C VAL A 69 -0.68 -8.63 -8.91
N LYS A 70 -0.44 -9.78 -9.55
CA LYS A 70 -1.39 -10.37 -10.52
C LYS A 70 -2.76 -10.63 -9.89
N ARG A 71 -2.79 -11.16 -8.66
CA ARG A 71 -4.06 -11.40 -7.94
C ARG A 71 -4.78 -10.12 -7.57
N LEU A 72 -4.06 -9.08 -7.14
CA LEU A 72 -4.64 -7.80 -6.75
C LEU A 72 -5.12 -6.98 -7.97
N LEU A 73 -4.39 -7.00 -9.08
CA LEU A 73 -4.71 -6.24 -10.28
C LEU A 73 -5.75 -6.92 -11.18
N SER A 74 -5.90 -8.25 -11.12
CA SER A 74 -6.88 -8.98 -11.93
C SER A 74 -8.31 -8.43 -11.80
N PRO A 75 -8.90 -8.29 -10.58
CA PRO A 75 -10.26 -7.77 -10.44
C PRO A 75 -10.39 -6.32 -10.90
N VAL A 76 -9.36 -5.49 -10.67
CA VAL A 76 -9.33 -4.09 -11.12
C VAL A 76 -9.36 -4.02 -12.63
N LYS A 77 -8.53 -4.81 -13.31
CA LYS A 77 -8.51 -4.87 -14.77
C LYS A 77 -9.86 -5.34 -15.33
N SER A 78 -10.43 -6.40 -14.76
CA SER A 78 -11.76 -6.88 -15.17
C SER A 78 -12.86 -5.85 -14.96
N ALA A 79 -12.83 -5.07 -13.88
CA ALA A 79 -13.78 -3.99 -13.65
C ALA A 79 -13.61 -2.87 -14.68
N LEU A 80 -12.37 -2.53 -15.03
CA LEU A 80 -12.03 -1.47 -15.97
C LEU A 80 -12.43 -1.84 -17.41
N ASP A 81 -12.26 -3.11 -17.80
CA ASP A 81 -12.68 -3.63 -19.11
C ASP A 81 -14.22 -3.61 -19.25
N LYS A 82 -14.95 -3.99 -18.20
CA LYS A 82 -16.42 -3.87 -18.17
C LYS A 82 -16.88 -2.41 -18.32
N LEU A 83 -16.22 -1.49 -17.62
CA LEU A 83 -16.50 -0.05 -17.71
C LEU A 83 -16.29 0.49 -19.13
N LYS A 84 -15.20 0.08 -19.80
CA LYS A 84 -14.93 0.45 -21.20
C LYS A 84 -16.01 -0.07 -22.14
N GLN A 85 -16.47 -1.31 -21.94
CA GLN A 85 -17.53 -1.89 -22.75
C GLN A 85 -18.85 -1.11 -22.60
N VAL A 86 -19.22 -0.74 -21.37
CA VAL A 86 -20.42 0.07 -21.10
C VAL A 86 -20.32 1.44 -21.78
N LEU A 87 -19.17 2.10 -21.67
CA LEU A 87 -18.92 3.40 -22.32
C LEU A 87 -19.00 3.32 -23.85
N HIS A 88 -18.41 2.29 -24.46
CA HIS A 88 -18.46 2.11 -25.90
C HIS A 88 -19.89 1.88 -26.40
N THR A 89 -20.70 1.09 -25.68
CA THR A 89 -22.11 0.88 -26.02
C THR A 89 -22.95 2.16 -25.87
N ALA A 90 -22.68 2.98 -24.84
CA ALA A 90 -23.41 4.23 -24.61
C ALA A 90 -23.09 5.34 -25.65
N MET A 91 -21.91 5.30 -26.27
CA MET A 91 -21.51 6.28 -27.30
C MET A 91 -22.07 5.98 -28.69
N HIS A 92 -22.37 4.72 -29.01
CA HIS A 92 -22.97 4.32 -30.30
C HIS A 92 -24.50 4.29 -30.29
N SER A 93 -25.14 4.56 -29.15
CA SER A 93 -26.62 4.66 -29.04
C SER A 93 -27.14 6.10 -29.10
N ARG A 94 -26.29 7.07 -29.45
CA ARG A 94 -26.62 8.48 -29.71
C ARG A 94 -26.33 8.78 -31.17
#